data_AF-A0A7W5EPQ7-F1
#
_entry.id   AF-A0A7W5EPQ7-F1
#
_cell.length_a   1.000
_cell.length_b   1.000
_cell.length_c   1.000
_cell.angle_alpha   90.00
_cell.angle_beta   90.00
_cell.angle_gamma   90.00
#
_symmetry.space_group_name_H-M   'P 1'
#
loop_
_entity.id
_entity.type
_entity.pdbx_description
1 polymer ?
#
loop_
_entity_poly.entity_id
_entity_poly.type
_entity_poly.pdbx_seq_one_letter_code
_entity_poly.pdbx_strand_id
1 'polypeptide(L)'
;MQFLMERLVNRTDTGLGLAPPFDLAQAVAAQIQRIVECRPFRGANDARVCDFGMPPIVDSGIGMPDHQVYGSHLIEAIVRFEPRLLAPRLEWVTTGKALRPYAMVVHGNLWQNNEPAPFRFEMPCPGDMA
;
A
#
# COMPACT_ATOMS: atom_id res chain seq x y z
N MET A 1 -30.19 -34.50 11.80
CA MET A 1 -30.41 -33.39 10.86
C MET A 1 -30.63 -32.13 11.68
N GLN A 2 -29.59 -31.32 11.88
CA GLN A 2 -29.69 -30.05 12.59
C GLN A 2 -30.19 -28.98 11.63
N PHE A 3 -31.29 -28.33 11.99
CA PHE A 3 -31.95 -27.35 11.15
C PHE A 3 -31.15 -26.04 11.08
N LEU A 4 -31.25 -25.33 9.96
CA LEU A 4 -30.58 -24.05 9.68
C LEU A 4 -30.71 -23.02 10.82
N MET A 5 -31.80 -23.08 11.59
CA MET A 5 -32.08 -22.17 12.70
C MET A 5 -31.21 -22.45 13.95
N GLU A 6 -30.82 -23.70 14.21
CA GLU A 6 -29.90 -24.01 15.33
C GLU A 6 -28.47 -23.52 15.04
N ARG A 7 -28.06 -23.46 13.76
CA ARG A 7 -26.78 -22.88 13.33
C ARG A 7 -26.71 -21.36 13.47
N LEU A 8 -27.86 -20.68 13.56
CA LEU A 8 -27.90 -19.23 13.80
C LEU A 8 -27.78 -18.89 15.29
N VAL A 9 -28.30 -19.75 16.16
CA VAL A 9 -28.31 -19.54 17.62
C VAL A 9 -27.00 -20.01 18.27
N ASN A 10 -26.37 -21.07 17.75
CA ASN A 10 -25.10 -21.59 18.26
C ASN A 10 -23.89 -21.13 17.43
N ARG A 11 -23.77 -19.83 17.21
CA ARG A 11 -22.51 -19.24 16.70
C ARG A 11 -21.58 -19.01 17.88
N THR A 12 -20.74 -20.00 18.15
CA THR A 12 -19.62 -19.91 19.10
C THR A 12 -18.41 -19.15 18.53
N ASP A 13 -18.50 -18.66 17.29
CA ASP A 13 -17.50 -17.74 16.75
C ASP A 13 -17.67 -16.36 17.39
N THR A 14 -16.60 -15.90 17.99
CA THR A 14 -16.46 -14.54 18.52
C THR A 14 -16.60 -13.54 17.38
N GLY A 15 -17.81 -12.99 17.20
CA GLY A 15 -18.01 -11.62 16.71
C GLY A 15 -18.64 -11.46 15.31
N LEU A 16 -19.77 -12.08 15.01
CA LEU A 16 -20.62 -11.58 13.92
C LEU A 16 -21.29 -10.26 14.33
N GLY A 17 -20.84 -9.15 13.73
CA GLY A 17 -21.41 -7.82 13.91
C GLY A 17 -20.47 -6.77 14.51
N LEU A 18 -19.25 -7.15 14.89
CA LEU A 18 -18.22 -6.19 15.31
C LEU A 18 -17.17 -6.07 14.21
N ALA A 19 -16.95 -4.85 13.74
CA ALA A 19 -15.83 -4.58 12.84
C ALA A 19 -14.51 -4.93 13.58
N PRO A 20 -13.52 -5.53 12.88
CA PRO A 20 -12.21 -5.75 13.47
C PRO A 20 -11.63 -4.42 13.98
N PRO A 21 -10.77 -4.45 15.01
CA PRO A 21 -10.12 -3.24 15.50
C PRO A 21 -9.35 -2.58 14.35
N PHE A 22 -9.47 -1.25 14.26
CA PHE A 22 -8.81 -0.49 13.22
C PHE A 22 -7.30 -0.46 13.45
N ASP A 23 -6.54 -1.07 12.54
CA ASP A 23 -5.09 -1.00 12.49
C ASP A 23 -4.67 0.12 11.51
N LEU A 24 -4.15 1.22 12.06
CA LEU A 24 -3.68 2.36 11.27
C LEU A 24 -2.51 1.98 10.35
N ALA A 25 -1.58 1.15 10.81
CA ALA A 25 -0.43 0.75 10.00
C ALA A 25 -0.87 -0.11 8.82
N GLN A 26 -1.76 -1.07 9.06
CA GLN A 26 -2.34 -1.89 7.98
C GLN A 26 -3.15 -1.03 6.98
N ALA A 27 -3.93 -0.07 7.48
CA ALA A 27 -4.71 0.82 6.63
C ALA A 27 -3.84 1.73 5.73
N VAL A 28 -2.73 2.25 6.27
CA VAL A 28 -1.75 3.05 5.53
C VAL A 28 -1.00 2.19 4.50
N ALA A 29 -0.54 1.00 4.88
CA ALA A 29 0.08 0.05 3.95
C ALA A 29 -0.85 -0.28 2.77
N ALA A 30 -2.12 -0.59 3.06
CA ALA A 30 -3.11 -0.87 2.02
C ALA A 30 -3.36 0.34 1.11
N GLN A 31 -3.33 1.57 1.64
CA GLN A 31 -3.51 2.77 0.82
C GLN A 31 -2.30 3.01 -0.09
N ILE A 32 -1.07 2.84 0.41
CA ILE A 32 0.15 2.92 -0.39
C ILE A 32 0.11 1.89 -1.52
N GLN A 33 -0.33 0.66 -1.23
CA GLN A 33 -0.52 -0.37 -2.25
C GLN A 33 -1.53 0.08 -3.32
N ARG A 34 -2.69 0.64 -2.93
CA ARG A 34 -3.67 1.18 -3.89
C ARG A 34 -3.10 2.30 -4.76
N ILE A 35 -2.27 3.19 -4.20
CA ILE A 35 -1.58 4.25 -4.97
C ILE A 35 -0.70 3.62 -6.06
N VAL A 36 0.02 2.55 -5.76
CA VAL A 36 0.90 1.89 -6.73
C VAL A 36 0.14 1.09 -7.79
N GLU A 37 -0.98 0.47 -7.39
CA GLU A 37 -1.82 -0.36 -8.26
C GLU A 37 -2.72 0.46 -9.19
N CYS A 38 -3.17 1.64 -8.77
CA CYS A 38 -4.01 2.50 -9.58
C CYS A 38 -3.19 3.32 -10.59
N ARG A 39 -3.84 3.69 -11.70
CA ARG A 39 -3.29 4.56 -12.73
C ARG A 39 -4.04 5.89 -12.74
N PRO A 40 -3.33 7.03 -12.85
CA PRO A 40 -3.97 8.31 -13.13
C PRO A 40 -4.79 8.22 -14.42
N PHE A 41 -6.04 8.70 -14.39
CA PHE A 41 -6.93 8.68 -15.53
C PHE A 41 -6.92 10.03 -16.26
N ARG A 42 -6.60 9.96 -17.55
CA ARG A 42 -6.69 11.08 -18.49
C ARG A 42 -7.87 10.83 -19.43
N GLY A 43 -8.80 11.77 -19.47
CA GLY A 43 -9.95 11.76 -20.36
C GLY A 43 -9.59 12.16 -21.80
N ALA A 44 -10.60 12.29 -22.65
CA ALA A 44 -10.41 12.81 -24.01
C ALA A 44 -9.73 14.18 -24.00
N ASN A 45 -8.87 14.45 -25.00
CA ASN A 45 -8.05 15.66 -25.11
C ASN A 45 -7.08 15.90 -23.94
N ASP A 46 -6.57 14.84 -23.31
CA ASP A 46 -5.62 14.91 -22.20
C ASP A 46 -6.15 15.60 -20.92
N ALA A 47 -7.48 15.70 -20.78
CA ALA A 47 -8.09 16.26 -19.57
C ALA A 47 -7.74 15.39 -18.35
N ARG A 48 -7.11 15.99 -17.32
CA ARG A 48 -6.83 15.29 -16.05
C ARG A 48 -8.12 15.10 -15.28
N VAL A 49 -8.65 13.88 -15.30
CA VAL A 49 -9.91 13.54 -14.62
C VAL A 49 -9.63 12.97 -13.23
N CYS A 50 -8.56 12.20 -13.08
CA CYS A 50 -8.12 11.69 -11.78
C CYS A 50 -6.59 11.57 -11.75
N ASP A 51 -5.96 12.28 -10.81
CA ASP A 51 -4.50 12.21 -10.61
C ASP A 51 -4.08 11.06 -9.67
N PHE A 52 -5.03 10.29 -9.14
CA PHE A 52 -4.73 9.22 -8.19
C PHE A 52 -4.03 8.05 -8.86
N GLY A 53 -2.93 7.60 -8.26
CA GLY A 53 -2.19 6.43 -8.69
C GLY A 53 -0.75 6.76 -9.11
N MET A 54 -0.09 5.78 -9.72
CA MET A 54 1.29 5.89 -10.20
C MET A 54 1.38 5.45 -11.68
N PRO A 55 2.25 6.05 -12.50
CA PRO A 55 2.60 5.46 -13.79
C PRO A 55 3.31 4.10 -13.60
N PRO A 56 3.32 3.22 -14.61
CA PRO A 56 4.06 1.95 -14.55
C PRO A 56 5.56 2.17 -14.33
N ILE A 57 6.19 1.34 -13.49
CA ILE A 57 7.66 1.37 -13.34
C ILE A 57 8.38 0.99 -14.64
N VAL A 58 7.75 0.14 -15.47
CA VAL A 58 8.29 -0.25 -16.79
C VAL A 58 8.38 0.93 -17.75
N ASP A 59 7.57 1.97 -17.56
CA ASP A 59 7.63 3.21 -18.36
C ASP A 59 8.79 4.09 -17.92
N SER A 60 9.37 3.82 -16.73
CA SER A 60 10.51 4.56 -16.20
C SER A 60 11.85 3.96 -16.67
N GLY A 61 11.91 2.66 -17.00
CA GLY A 61 13.12 1.93 -17.39
C GLY A 61 13.51 0.84 -16.37
N ILE A 62 14.70 0.24 -16.53
CA ILE A 62 15.17 -0.93 -15.75
C ILE A 62 16.42 -0.58 -14.91
N GLY A 63 16.91 0.66 -14.99
CA GLY A 63 18.11 1.11 -14.30
C GLY A 63 17.85 1.66 -12.89
N MET A 64 18.89 1.72 -12.06
CA MET A 64 18.83 2.41 -10.76
C MET A 64 18.42 3.90 -10.87
N PRO A 65 18.83 4.68 -11.89
CA PRO A 65 18.30 6.03 -12.09
C PRO A 65 16.77 6.04 -12.26
N ASP A 66 16.24 5.07 -12.99
CA ASP A 66 14.81 4.93 -13.26
C ASP A 66 14.03 4.56 -11.98
N HIS A 67 14.63 3.70 -11.14
CA HIS A 67 14.11 3.39 -9.81
C HIS A 67 14.07 4.61 -8.88
N GLN A 68 15.07 5.50 -8.97
CA GLN A 68 15.10 6.74 -8.20
C GLN A 68 14.00 7.71 -8.66
N VAL A 69 13.80 7.85 -9.97
CA VAL A 69 12.71 8.67 -10.53
C VAL A 69 11.36 8.11 -10.10
N TYR A 70 11.14 6.80 -10.27
CA TYR A 70 9.92 6.14 -9.82
C TYR A 70 9.67 6.35 -8.31
N GLY A 71 10.72 6.20 -7.50
CA GLY A 71 10.65 6.45 -6.06
C GLY A 71 10.29 7.89 -5.72
N SER A 72 10.87 8.88 -6.41
CA SER A 72 10.55 10.29 -6.19
C SER A 72 9.08 10.60 -6.46
N HIS A 73 8.53 10.10 -7.58
CA HIS A 73 7.10 10.23 -7.88
C HIS A 73 6.22 9.52 -6.83
N LEU A 74 6.65 8.36 -6.32
CA LEU A 74 5.89 7.66 -5.28
C LEU A 74 5.86 8.44 -3.97
N ILE A 75 6.98 9.06 -3.57
CA ILE A 75 6.99 9.94 -2.39
C ILE A 75 6.01 11.10 -2.57
N GLU A 76 6.00 11.76 -3.72
CA GLU A 76 5.05 12.84 -4.01
C GLU A 76 3.59 12.36 -3.93
N ALA A 77 3.30 11.17 -4.49
CA ALA A 77 1.98 10.57 -4.42
C ALA A 77 1.58 10.21 -2.99
N ILE A 78 2.49 9.66 -2.18
CA ILE A 78 2.24 9.34 -0.77
C ILE A 78 1.96 10.61 0.03
N VAL A 79 2.77 11.66 -0.14
CA VAL A 79 2.55 12.96 0.53
C VAL A 79 1.17 13.53 0.18
N ARG A 80 0.74 13.38 -1.09
CA ARG A 80 -0.55 13.90 -1.57
C ARG A 80 -1.75 13.06 -1.13
N PHE A 81 -1.64 11.74 -1.15
CA PHE A 81 -2.78 10.83 -1.04
C PHE A 81 -2.79 9.97 0.24
N GLU A 82 -1.75 10.05 1.06
CA GLU A 82 -1.66 9.39 2.37
C GLU A 82 -1.06 10.32 3.45
N PRO A 83 -1.78 11.40 3.83
CA PRO A 83 -1.28 12.39 4.77
C PRO A 83 -1.14 11.87 6.21
N ARG A 84 -1.61 10.65 6.51
CA ARG A 84 -1.45 10.04 7.84
C ARG A 84 -0.02 9.55 8.06
N LEU A 85 0.73 9.30 6.99
CA LEU A 85 2.14 8.94 7.06
C LEU A 85 3.00 10.21 7.10
N LEU A 86 3.61 10.48 8.24
CA LEU A 86 4.46 11.64 8.46
C LEU A 86 5.89 11.36 7.99
N ALA A 87 6.51 12.36 7.37
CA ALA A 87 7.90 12.31 6.87
C ALA A 87 8.20 11.02 6.05
N PRO A 88 7.43 10.74 4.98
CA PRO A 88 7.65 9.54 4.19
C PRO A 88 9.03 9.56 3.52
N ARG A 89 9.71 8.42 3.53
CA ARG A 89 10.99 8.20 2.83
C ARG A 89 11.01 6.81 2.19
N LEU A 90 11.78 6.67 1.12
CA LEU A 90 11.96 5.41 0.41
C LEU A 90 13.38 4.88 0.56
N GLU A 91 13.47 3.56 0.56
CA GLU A 91 14.73 2.82 0.53
C GLU A 91 14.62 1.68 -0.47
N TRP A 92 15.65 1.51 -1.31
CA TRP A 92 15.79 0.37 -2.21
C TRP A 92 16.75 -0.63 -1.56
N VAL A 93 16.25 -1.80 -1.19
CA VAL A 93 17.01 -2.85 -0.51
C VAL A 93 17.35 -3.95 -1.50
N THR A 94 18.60 -4.39 -1.54
CA THR A 94 19.00 -5.55 -2.34
C THR A 94 18.45 -6.83 -1.73
N THR A 95 17.75 -7.65 -2.52
CA THR A 95 17.11 -8.88 -2.01
C THR A 95 17.98 -10.13 -2.15
N GLY A 96 19.05 -10.05 -2.95
CA GLY A 96 19.87 -11.20 -3.34
C GLY A 96 19.20 -12.16 -4.33
N LYS A 97 17.96 -11.89 -4.79
CA LYS A 97 17.24 -12.71 -5.76
C LYS A 97 17.53 -12.24 -7.19
N ALA A 98 17.99 -13.16 -8.04
CA ALA A 98 18.39 -12.84 -9.42
C ALA A 98 17.29 -12.16 -10.26
N LEU A 99 16.03 -12.60 -10.11
CA LEU A 99 14.88 -12.06 -10.84
C LEU A 99 14.22 -10.85 -10.16
N ARG A 100 14.66 -10.50 -8.96
CA ARG A 100 14.10 -9.40 -8.15
C ARG A 100 15.20 -8.72 -7.34
N PRO A 101 16.23 -8.16 -7.98
CA PRO A 101 17.45 -7.75 -7.28
C PRO A 101 17.22 -6.68 -6.21
N TYR A 102 16.12 -5.92 -6.33
CA TYR A 102 15.75 -4.84 -5.41
C TYR A 102 14.31 -4.98 -4.91
N ALA A 103 14.08 -4.62 -3.66
CA ALA A 103 12.78 -4.40 -3.05
C ALA A 103 12.66 -2.95 -2.61
N MET A 104 11.46 -2.39 -2.72
CA MET A 104 11.19 -1.02 -2.30
C MET A 104 10.55 -1.03 -0.91
N VAL A 105 11.10 -0.25 0.00
CA VAL A 105 10.62 -0.10 1.36
C VAL A 105 10.22 1.35 1.60
N VAL A 106 8.98 1.55 2.06
CA VAL A 106 8.45 2.83 2.51
C VAL A 106 8.64 2.93 4.02
N HIS A 107 9.17 4.05 4.48
CA HIS A 107 9.24 4.39 5.89
C HIS A 107 8.55 5.72 6.17
N GLY A 108 8.22 5.95 7.42
CA GLY A 108 7.77 7.24 7.95
C GLY A 108 7.37 7.08 9.40
N ASN A 109 6.53 7.97 9.90
CA ASN A 109 5.97 7.89 11.24
C ASN A 109 4.45 7.95 11.18
N LEU A 110 3.79 7.19 12.05
CA LEU A 110 2.35 7.27 12.27
C LEU A 110 2.09 7.90 13.62
N TRP A 111 0.98 8.65 13.73
CA TRP A 111 0.51 9.12 15.03
C TRP A 111 -0.40 8.05 15.63
N GLN A 112 0.10 7.30 16.61
CA GLN A 112 -0.64 6.23 17.28
C GLN A 112 -0.60 6.45 18.79
N ASN A 113 -1.75 6.31 19.47
CA ASN A 113 -1.84 6.46 20.93
C ASN A 113 -1.23 7.78 21.46
N ASN A 114 -1.37 8.85 20.67
CA ASN A 114 -0.82 10.17 20.96
C ASN A 114 0.72 10.28 20.95
N GLU A 115 1.40 9.33 20.31
CA GLU A 115 2.85 9.32 20.15
C GLU A 115 3.26 8.98 18.69
N PRO A 116 4.41 9.48 18.22
CA PRO A 116 4.96 9.08 16.92
C PRO A 116 5.53 7.65 16.98
N ALA A 117 5.00 6.75 16.14
CA ALA A 117 5.47 5.38 16.00
C ALA A 117 6.12 5.16 14.62
N PRO A 118 7.27 4.47 14.53
CA PRO A 118 7.93 4.22 13.25
C PRO A 118 7.09 3.28 12.38
N PHE A 119 6.96 3.62 11.11
CA PHE A 119 6.32 2.81 10.09
C PHE A 119 7.36 2.28 9.11
N ARG A 120 7.26 1.00 8.78
CA ARG A 120 8.03 0.33 7.73
C ARG A 120 7.08 -0.56 6.95
N PHE A 121 7.02 -0.36 5.64
CA PHE A 121 6.23 -1.17 4.74
C PHE A 121 7.06 -1.56 3.53
N GLU A 122 7.26 -2.85 3.34
CA GLU A 122 7.92 -3.39 2.15
C GLU A 122 6.87 -3.69 1.10
N MET A 123 7.06 -3.17 -0.11
CA MET A 123 6.08 -3.30 -1.17
C MET A 123 5.89 -4.77 -1.56
N PRO A 124 4.65 -5.27 -1.58
CA PRO A 124 4.38 -6.66 -1.94
C PRO A 124 4.72 -6.90 -3.41
N CYS A 125 5.40 -8.02 -3.70
CA CYS A 125 5.57 -8.50 -5.06
C CYS A 125 4.40 -9.43 -5.41
N PRO A 126 3.86 -9.40 -6.66
CA PRO A 126 2.76 -10.26 -7.07
C PRO A 126 2.96 -11.77 -6.81
N GLY A 127 4.21 -12.24 -6.69
CA GLY A 127 4.50 -13.64 -6.38
C GLY A 127 4.63 -14.01 -4.91
N ASP A 128 4.42 -13.07 -3.98
CA ASP A 128 4.52 -13.31 -2.53
C ASP A 128 3.14 -13.56 -1.88
N MET A 129 2.06 -13.49 -2.68
CA MET A 129 0.66 -13.70 -2.28
C MET A 129 0.13 -15.10 -2.67
N ALA A 130 1.04 -16.05 -2.97
CA ALA A 130 0.73 -17.42 -3.38
C ALA A 130 1.00 -18.44 -2.27
#